data_AF-A0A0F9RE69-F1
#
_entry.id   AF-A0A0F9RE69-F1
#
_cell.length_a   1.000
_cell.length_b   1.000
_cell.length_c   1.000
_cell.angle_alpha   90.00
_cell.angle_beta   90.00
_cell.angle_gamma   90.00
#
_symmetry.space_group_name_H-M   'P 1'
#
loop_
_entity.id
_entity.type
_entity.pdbx_description
1 polymer ?
#
loop_
_entity_poly.entity_id
_entity_poly.type
_entity_poly.pdbx_seq_one_letter_code
_entity_poly.pdbx_strand_id
1 'polypeptide(L)'
;MHWARVFRTGDAGEPESRMHPKVQCPIGRCDGFTVLGRPYCSKHYRHYIKWGHAFRKPLCVVYNCERIVQWSRKDGRKEYCRKHQIKMGKWGLPYRPCSLSGCNNKHASKGLCNKHYKAKRRAENIQVRLASNLRSRIRTATKNGQKAGSAIKDLGCSIDDFKEHMENQFERGMSWDNWGLHGWHIDHIRPLMTFDLSNKVQFREANRYTNLRPLWAYDNLSRKKSQRK
;
A
#
# COMPACT_ATOMS: atom_id res chain seq x y z
N MET A 1 -1.46 56.81 -17.35
CA MET A 1 -1.39 57.67 -18.55
C MET A 1 0.06 58.07 -18.73
N HIS A 2 0.75 57.59 -19.77
CA HIS A 2 2.16 57.97 -20.01
C HIS A 2 2.37 58.14 -21.52
N TRP A 3 1.89 59.28 -22.02
CA TRP A 3 2.20 59.84 -23.33
C TRP A 3 2.46 61.33 -23.16
N ALA A 4 3.65 61.69 -22.68
CA ALA A 4 4.11 63.07 -22.67
C ALA A 4 5.64 63.11 -22.79
N ARG A 5 6.12 63.89 -23.75
CA ARG A 5 7.49 63.94 -24.33
C ARG A 5 7.70 62.81 -25.34
N VAL A 6 7.76 63.10 -26.64
CA VAL A 6 8.84 63.83 -27.30
C VAL A 6 8.30 64.51 -28.56
N PHE A 7 8.57 65.80 -28.77
CA PHE A 7 8.86 66.38 -30.09
C PHE A 7 9.48 67.77 -29.91
N ARG A 8 10.80 67.80 -29.71
CA ARG A 8 11.64 68.96 -30.04
C ARG A 8 13.07 68.46 -30.28
N THR A 9 13.22 67.68 -31.35
CA THR A 9 14.43 67.33 -32.13
C THR A 9 14.03 66.15 -33.01
N GLY A 10 13.99 66.35 -34.32
CA GLY A 10 13.47 65.40 -35.29
C GLY A 10 14.45 64.27 -35.59
N ASP A 11 14.57 63.32 -34.67
CA ASP A 11 15.15 61.99 -34.94
C ASP A 11 14.18 60.93 -34.43
N ALA A 12 13.35 60.40 -35.33
CA ALA A 12 12.57 59.19 -35.09
C ALA A 12 13.51 57.99 -35.26
N GLY A 13 14.35 57.71 -34.25
CA GLY A 13 15.07 56.45 -34.17
C GLY A 13 14.07 55.29 -34.17
N GLU A 14 14.25 54.32 -35.07
CA GLU A 14 13.43 53.10 -35.10
C GLU A 14 13.49 52.40 -33.73
N PRO A 15 12.35 51.97 -33.16
CA PRO A 15 12.37 51.22 -31.91
C PRO A 15 12.96 49.83 -32.19
N GLU A 16 14.23 49.61 -31.80
CA GLU A 16 14.80 48.27 -31.69
C GLU A 16 13.85 47.39 -30.87
N SER A 17 13.19 46.45 -31.53
CA SER A 17 12.34 45.48 -30.84
C SER A 17 13.25 44.63 -29.95
N ARG A 18 13.26 44.88 -28.64
CA ARG A 18 13.95 44.03 -27.67
C ARG A 18 13.40 42.61 -27.77
N MET A 19 14.09 41.73 -28.52
CA MET A 19 13.79 40.31 -28.56
C MET A 19 14.03 39.73 -27.17
N HIS A 20 12.96 39.42 -26.45
CA HIS A 20 13.07 38.73 -25.17
C HIS A 20 13.57 37.29 -25.38
N PRO A 21 14.49 36.77 -24.54
CA PRO A 21 15.03 35.43 -24.68
C PRO A 21 13.92 34.37 -24.60
N LYS A 22 13.91 33.43 -25.55
CA LYS A 22 13.02 32.26 -25.52
C LYS A 22 13.56 31.26 -24.48
N VAL A 23 12.98 31.24 -23.28
CA VAL A 23 13.34 30.28 -22.23
C VAL A 23 12.54 29.00 -22.40
N GLN A 24 13.17 27.83 -22.30
CA GLN A 24 12.48 26.55 -22.45
C GLN A 24 11.53 26.26 -21.27
N CYS A 25 10.40 25.61 -21.54
CA CYS A 25 9.43 25.25 -20.52
C CYS A 25 10.02 24.22 -19.53
N PRO A 26 9.89 24.41 -18.21
CA PRO A 26 10.48 23.51 -17.22
C PRO A 26 9.77 22.14 -17.07
N ILE A 27 8.73 21.87 -17.86
CA ILE A 27 8.02 20.59 -17.79
C ILE A 27 8.78 19.56 -18.64
N GLY A 28 9.21 18.46 -18.02
CA GLY A 28 9.96 17.40 -18.70
C GLY A 28 9.22 16.89 -19.96
N ARG A 29 9.97 16.72 -21.06
CA ARG A 29 9.45 16.35 -22.40
C ARG A 29 8.51 17.39 -23.01
N CYS A 30 8.75 18.68 -22.76
CA CYS A 30 8.07 19.78 -23.42
C CYS A 30 9.04 20.62 -24.26
N ASP A 31 8.75 20.71 -25.56
CA ASP A 31 9.54 21.51 -26.50
C ASP A 31 9.02 22.96 -26.64
N GLY A 32 8.11 23.36 -25.74
CA GLY A 32 7.56 24.71 -25.74
C GLY A 32 8.46 25.71 -25.01
N PHE A 33 8.30 26.98 -25.34
CA PHE A 33 8.99 28.08 -24.66
C PHE A 33 8.05 28.80 -23.70
N THR A 34 8.59 29.33 -22.61
CA THR A 34 7.87 30.24 -21.72
C THR A 34 7.57 31.54 -22.44
N VAL A 35 6.50 32.21 -21.99
CA VAL A 35 6.13 33.54 -22.48
C VAL A 35 6.53 34.53 -21.39
N LEU A 36 6.91 35.75 -21.78
CA LEU A 36 7.31 36.82 -20.86
C LEU A 36 6.31 36.94 -19.69
N GLY A 37 6.83 36.91 -18.47
CA GLY A 37 6.03 37.00 -17.23
C GLY A 37 5.26 35.73 -16.85
N ARG A 38 5.47 34.59 -17.52
CA ARG A 38 4.81 33.32 -17.19
C ARG A 38 5.80 32.21 -16.82
N PRO A 39 5.49 31.39 -15.80
CA PRO A 39 6.37 30.30 -15.35
C PRO A 39 6.41 29.09 -16.31
N TYR A 40 5.48 29.00 -17.27
CA TYR A 40 5.36 27.87 -18.19
C TYR A 40 5.01 28.32 -19.61
N CYS A 41 5.14 27.43 -20.59
CA CYS A 41 4.64 27.67 -21.95
C CYS A 41 3.13 27.90 -21.97
N SER A 42 2.61 28.51 -23.03
CA SER A 42 1.18 28.84 -23.16
C SER A 42 0.23 27.66 -22.93
N LYS A 43 0.63 26.43 -23.27
CA LYS A 43 -0.17 25.22 -23.01
C LYS A 43 -0.19 24.86 -21.52
N HIS A 44 0.98 24.77 -20.89
CA HIS A 44 1.12 24.41 -19.48
C HIS A 44 0.63 25.52 -18.54
N TYR A 45 0.77 26.78 -18.93
CA TYR A 45 0.21 27.89 -18.18
C TYR A 45 -1.33 27.86 -18.20
N ARG A 46 -1.95 27.60 -19.36
CA ARG A 46 -3.41 27.40 -19.42
C ARG A 46 -3.87 26.22 -18.55
N HIS A 47 -3.10 25.13 -18.54
CA HIS A 47 -3.39 23.97 -17.70
C HIS A 47 -3.24 24.29 -16.21
N TYR A 48 -2.18 25.02 -15.84
CA TYR A 48 -1.94 25.52 -14.48
C TYR A 48 -3.07 26.42 -14.00
N ILE A 49 -3.49 27.41 -14.79
CA ILE A 49 -4.60 28.30 -14.44
C ILE A 49 -5.90 27.52 -14.26
N LYS A 50 -6.12 26.46 -15.05
CA LYS A 50 -7.34 25.65 -14.98
C LYS A 50 -7.36 24.68 -13.79
N TRP A 51 -6.22 24.11 -13.40
CA TRP A 51 -6.17 22.99 -12.45
C TRP A 51 -5.28 23.22 -11.22
N GLY A 52 -4.65 24.38 -11.12
CA GLY A 52 -3.61 24.69 -10.13
C GLY A 52 -2.34 23.86 -10.30
N HIS A 53 -2.14 23.24 -11.47
CA HIS A 53 -0.98 22.39 -11.74
C HIS A 53 -0.67 22.30 -13.23
N ALA A 54 0.61 22.40 -13.59
CA ALA A 54 1.03 22.52 -14.98
C ALA A 54 0.83 21.25 -15.83
N PHE A 55 0.89 20.05 -15.23
CA PHE A 55 0.88 18.79 -16.00
C PHE A 55 -0.10 17.68 -15.54
N ARG A 56 -0.72 17.75 -14.36
CA ARG A 56 -1.62 16.71 -13.85
C ARG A 56 -2.91 17.32 -13.35
N LYS A 57 -4.02 16.63 -13.58
CA LYS A 57 -5.31 17.01 -13.00
C LYS A 57 -5.35 16.50 -11.55
N PRO A 58 -5.83 17.31 -10.59
CA PRO A 58 -5.92 16.85 -9.21
C PRO A 58 -7.01 15.80 -9.05
N LEU A 59 -6.72 14.75 -8.29
CA LEU A 59 -7.64 13.64 -8.03
C LEU A 59 -8.29 13.77 -6.64
N CYS A 60 -9.45 13.13 -6.49
CA CYS A 60 -10.15 13.05 -5.23
C CYS A 60 -9.32 12.28 -4.20
N VAL A 61 -9.26 12.79 -2.96
CA VAL A 61 -8.51 12.12 -1.87
C VAL A 61 -9.15 10.82 -1.35
N VAL A 62 -10.37 10.49 -1.78
CA VAL A 62 -11.05 9.27 -1.35
C VAL A 62 -10.34 8.07 -1.97
N TYR A 63 -9.99 7.10 -1.12
CA TYR A 63 -9.32 5.87 -1.54
C TYR A 63 -10.04 5.20 -2.72
N ASN A 64 -9.27 4.82 -3.75
CA ASN A 64 -9.76 4.28 -5.02
C ASN A 64 -10.75 5.19 -5.79
N CYS A 65 -10.67 6.50 -5.62
CA CYS A 65 -11.45 7.45 -6.41
C CYS A 65 -10.57 8.19 -7.41
N GLU A 66 -10.60 7.74 -8.67
CA GLU A 66 -9.84 8.35 -9.77
C GLU A 66 -10.51 9.60 -10.37
N ARG A 67 -11.54 10.14 -9.70
CA ARG A 67 -12.29 11.29 -10.21
C ARG A 67 -11.55 12.57 -9.92
N ILE A 68 -11.45 13.42 -10.93
CA ILE A 68 -10.81 14.73 -10.85
C ILE A 68 -11.59 15.64 -9.89
N VAL A 69 -10.87 16.45 -9.12
CA VAL A 69 -11.47 17.50 -8.29
C VAL A 69 -11.58 18.81 -9.07
N GLN A 70 -12.64 19.54 -8.78
CA GLN A 70 -12.89 20.83 -9.42
C GLN A 70 -12.13 21.95 -8.69
N TRP A 71 -11.72 22.95 -9.46
CA TRP A 71 -11.15 24.19 -8.97
C TRP A 71 -12.10 25.34 -9.29
N SER A 72 -12.29 26.28 -8.35
CA SER A 72 -13.01 27.54 -8.59
C SER A 72 -12.22 28.71 -8.00
N ARG A 73 -12.38 29.91 -8.58
CA ARG A 73 -11.76 31.13 -8.05
C ARG A 73 -12.26 31.51 -6.66
N LYS A 74 -13.50 31.14 -6.32
CA LYS A 74 -14.16 31.47 -5.05
C LYS A 74 -13.81 30.51 -3.92
N ASP A 75 -13.70 29.20 -4.21
CA ASP A 75 -13.57 28.15 -3.19
C ASP A 75 -12.17 27.51 -3.15
N GLY A 76 -11.29 27.87 -4.08
CA GLY A 76 -9.97 27.24 -4.23
C GLY A 76 -10.04 25.81 -4.79
N ARG A 77 -8.98 25.02 -4.55
CA ARG A 77 -8.91 23.62 -4.98
C ARG A 77 -9.67 22.75 -3.97
N LYS A 78 -10.70 22.05 -4.45
CA LYS A 78 -11.47 21.14 -3.59
C LYS A 78 -10.73 19.82 -3.39
N GLU A 79 -10.81 19.27 -2.18
CA GLU A 79 -10.16 18.01 -1.81
C GLU A 79 -10.93 16.78 -2.35
N TYR A 80 -12.25 16.93 -2.49
CA TYR A 80 -13.17 15.87 -2.92
C TYR A 80 -13.73 16.16 -4.31
N CYS A 81 -14.09 15.13 -5.07
CA CYS A 81 -14.85 15.31 -6.32
C CYS A 81 -16.31 15.68 -6.03
N ARG A 82 -17.03 16.25 -7.01
CA ARG A 82 -18.42 16.74 -6.86
C ARG A 82 -19.37 15.73 -6.20
N LYS A 83 -19.34 14.45 -6.60
CA LYS A 83 -20.18 13.38 -5.99
C LYS A 83 -19.86 13.19 -4.50
N HIS A 84 -18.58 13.24 -4.12
CA HIS A 84 -18.18 13.08 -2.72
C HIS A 84 -18.51 14.33 -1.93
N GLN A 85 -18.39 15.53 -2.50
CA GLN A 85 -18.86 16.77 -1.86
C GLN A 85 -20.36 16.73 -1.57
N ILE A 86 -21.18 16.33 -2.55
CA ILE A 86 -22.64 16.19 -2.36
C ILE A 86 -22.94 15.17 -1.26
N LYS A 87 -22.24 14.04 -1.25
CA LYS A 87 -22.39 13.03 -0.18
C LYS A 87 -21.96 13.57 1.18
N MET A 88 -20.86 14.33 1.25
CA MET A 88 -20.34 14.92 2.49
C MET A 88 -21.27 15.97 3.06
N GLY A 89 -21.83 16.84 2.21
CA GLY A 89 -22.79 17.85 2.63
C GLY A 89 -24.11 17.26 3.13
N LYS A 90 -24.51 16.10 2.60
CA LYS A 90 -25.76 15.42 2.99
C LYS A 90 -25.60 14.44 4.16
N TRP A 91 -24.43 13.80 4.31
CA TRP A 91 -24.24 12.65 5.21
C TRP A 91 -22.90 12.64 5.99
N GLY A 92 -22.00 13.62 5.79
CA GLY A 92 -20.61 13.55 6.26
C GLY A 92 -19.74 12.58 5.43
N LEU A 93 -18.52 12.27 5.89
CA LEU A 93 -17.70 11.22 5.28
C LEU A 93 -18.54 9.93 5.15
N PRO A 94 -18.56 9.23 4.00
CA PRO A 94 -19.40 8.04 3.82
C PRO A 94 -19.01 6.87 4.72
N TYR A 95 -17.92 7.03 5.48
CA TYR A 95 -17.48 6.13 6.51
C TYR A 95 -16.67 6.91 7.56
N ARG A 96 -16.66 6.41 8.79
CA ARG A 96 -15.71 6.87 9.80
C ARG A 96 -14.30 6.42 9.42
N PRO A 97 -13.31 7.31 9.27
CA PRO A 97 -11.95 6.90 8.95
C PRO A 97 -11.29 6.15 10.12
N CYS A 98 -10.20 5.46 9.82
CA CYS A 98 -9.35 4.86 10.83
C CYS A 98 -8.82 5.93 11.79
N SER A 99 -8.77 5.61 13.08
CA SER A 99 -8.21 6.49 14.11
C SER A 99 -6.68 6.61 14.08
N LEU A 100 -6.01 5.88 13.18
CA LEU A 100 -4.56 5.92 13.04
C LEU A 100 -4.19 7.11 12.16
N SER A 101 -3.34 7.99 12.67
CA SER A 101 -2.87 9.16 11.93
C SER A 101 -2.30 8.75 10.56
N GLY A 102 -2.67 9.49 9.52
CA GLY A 102 -2.28 9.19 8.13
C GLY A 102 -3.04 8.04 7.46
N CYS A 103 -4.03 7.41 8.14
CA CYS A 103 -4.82 6.33 7.56
C CYS A 103 -6.26 6.76 7.24
N ASN A 104 -6.54 6.94 5.95
CA ASN A 104 -7.90 7.29 5.49
C ASN A 104 -8.77 6.07 5.19
N ASN A 105 -8.38 4.86 5.59
CA ASN A 105 -9.16 3.65 5.31
C ASN A 105 -10.48 3.63 6.10
N LYS A 106 -11.48 2.92 5.57
CA LYS A 106 -12.75 2.67 6.26
C LYS A 106 -12.51 1.97 7.61
N HIS A 107 -13.02 2.58 8.68
CA HIS A 107 -13.12 1.97 10.00
C HIS A 107 -13.88 0.65 9.93
N ALA A 108 -13.39 -0.34 10.66
CA ALA A 108 -14.02 -1.64 10.78
C ALA A 108 -14.40 -1.95 12.23
N SER A 109 -13.46 -1.88 13.17
CA SER A 109 -13.70 -2.22 14.56
C SER A 109 -12.69 -1.53 15.49
N LYS A 110 -13.11 -1.21 16.72
CA LYS A 110 -12.28 -0.58 17.77
C LYS A 110 -11.50 0.66 17.30
N GLY A 111 -12.08 1.47 16.43
CA GLY A 111 -11.43 2.68 15.89
C GLY A 111 -10.54 2.42 14.67
N LEU A 112 -10.21 1.17 14.37
CA LEU A 112 -9.22 0.79 13.36
C LEU A 112 -9.87 0.29 12.08
N CYS A 113 -9.19 0.51 10.95
CA CYS A 113 -9.54 -0.16 9.70
C CYS A 113 -9.22 -1.66 9.78
N ASN A 114 -9.79 -2.45 8.87
CA ASN A 114 -9.59 -3.90 8.83
C ASN A 114 -8.10 -4.32 8.85
N LYS A 115 -7.24 -3.59 8.12
CA LYS A 115 -5.79 -3.88 8.07
C LYS A 115 -5.14 -3.69 9.44
N HIS A 116 -5.35 -2.53 10.07
CA HIS A 116 -4.75 -2.21 11.37
C HIS A 116 -5.36 -3.03 12.50
N TYR A 117 -6.67 -3.29 12.48
CA TYR A 117 -7.32 -4.14 13.46
C TYR A 117 -6.76 -5.58 13.45
N LYS A 118 -6.59 -6.17 12.26
CA LYS A 118 -5.98 -7.49 12.10
C LYS A 118 -4.51 -7.52 12.53
N ALA A 119 -3.74 -6.48 12.21
CA ALA A 119 -2.35 -6.36 12.63
C ALA A 119 -2.24 -6.31 14.16
N LYS A 120 -3.02 -5.43 14.81
CA LYS A 120 -3.10 -5.32 16.27
C LYS A 120 -3.46 -6.65 16.93
N ARG A 121 -4.52 -7.31 16.46
CA ARG A 121 -4.95 -8.63 16.96
C ARG A 121 -3.87 -9.72 16.85
N ARG A 122 -3.06 -9.70 15.80
CA ARG A 122 -1.96 -10.65 15.61
C ARG A 122 -0.73 -10.34 16.48
N ALA A 123 -0.54 -9.07 16.85
CA ALA A 123 0.51 -8.66 17.77
C ALA A 123 0.15 -9.03 19.22
N GLU A 124 -1.11 -8.80 19.61
CA GLU A 124 -1.59 -9.03 20.99
C GLU A 124 -1.89 -10.50 21.32
N ASN A 125 -2.15 -11.34 20.31
CA ASN A 125 -2.55 -12.73 20.54
C ASN A 125 -1.81 -13.68 19.59
N ILE A 126 -0.96 -14.51 20.18
CA ILE A 126 -0.09 -15.43 19.44
C ILE A 126 -0.89 -16.53 18.75
N GLN A 127 -1.96 -17.05 19.35
CA GLN A 127 -2.82 -18.06 18.75
C GLN A 127 -3.51 -17.54 17.47
N VAL A 128 -3.95 -16.29 17.46
CA VAL A 128 -4.51 -15.62 16.27
C VAL A 128 -3.46 -15.51 15.17
N ARG A 129 -2.22 -15.19 15.53
CA ARG A 129 -1.08 -15.11 14.60
C ARG A 129 -0.71 -16.49 14.04
N LEU A 130 -0.60 -17.51 14.88
CA LEU A 130 -0.41 -18.94 14.53
C LEU A 130 -1.47 -19.42 13.54
N ALA A 131 -2.74 -19.34 13.94
CA ALA A 131 -3.85 -19.79 13.10
C ALA A 131 -3.88 -19.07 11.75
N SER A 132 -3.58 -17.77 11.72
CA SER A 132 -3.56 -16.99 10.47
C SER A 132 -2.40 -17.37 9.56
N ASN A 133 -1.21 -17.62 10.12
CA ASN A 133 -0.02 -18.03 9.38
C ASN A 133 -0.18 -19.45 8.81
N LEU A 134 -0.66 -20.41 9.62
CA LEU A 134 -0.95 -21.77 9.19
C LEU A 134 -1.95 -21.78 8.04
N ARG A 135 -3.08 -21.06 8.17
CA ARG A 135 -4.06 -20.91 7.09
C ARG A 135 -3.44 -20.36 5.81
N SER A 136 -2.61 -19.32 5.91
CA SER A 136 -1.98 -18.73 4.73
C SER A 136 -0.99 -19.70 4.08
N ARG A 137 -0.16 -20.39 4.86
CA ARG A 137 0.82 -21.35 4.36
C ARG A 137 0.17 -22.51 3.63
N ILE A 138 -0.82 -23.13 4.26
CA ILE A 138 -1.55 -24.24 3.65
C ILE A 138 -2.24 -23.77 2.36
N ARG A 139 -2.91 -22.63 2.38
CA ARG A 139 -3.56 -22.06 1.18
C ARG A 139 -2.58 -21.87 0.02
N THR A 140 -1.34 -21.47 0.29
CA THR A 140 -0.32 -21.31 -0.74
C THR A 140 0.27 -22.64 -1.21
N ALA A 141 0.32 -23.65 -0.33
CA ALA A 141 0.83 -24.98 -0.65
C ALA A 141 -0.18 -25.85 -1.43
N THR A 142 -1.48 -25.71 -1.14
CA THR A 142 -2.56 -26.45 -1.81
C THR A 142 -3.06 -25.71 -3.04
N LYS A 143 -3.28 -26.41 -4.15
CA LYS A 143 -3.98 -25.89 -5.34
C LYS A 143 -5.34 -26.56 -5.49
N ASN A 144 -6.25 -25.95 -6.24
CA ASN A 144 -7.50 -26.58 -6.72
C ASN A 144 -8.35 -27.31 -5.65
N GLY A 145 -8.56 -26.69 -4.48
CA GLY A 145 -9.50 -27.22 -3.48
C GLY A 145 -9.04 -28.44 -2.68
N GLN A 146 -7.77 -28.84 -2.76
CA GLN A 146 -7.18 -29.93 -1.95
C GLN A 146 -7.38 -29.71 -0.44
N LYS A 147 -7.40 -28.45 0.00
CA LYS A 147 -7.80 -28.09 1.36
C LYS A 147 -9.31 -27.99 1.47
N ALA A 148 -9.92 -28.90 2.22
CA ALA A 148 -11.29 -28.75 2.73
C ALA A 148 -11.27 -28.58 4.25
N GLY A 149 -11.78 -27.46 4.76
CA GLY A 149 -11.97 -27.23 6.20
C GLY A 149 -10.90 -26.39 6.90
N SER A 150 -10.72 -26.60 8.20
CA SER A 150 -9.94 -25.72 9.08
C SER A 150 -8.49 -26.17 9.21
N ALA A 151 -7.55 -25.25 8.95
CA ALA A 151 -6.11 -25.47 9.17
C ALA A 151 -5.77 -25.84 10.63
N ILE A 152 -6.56 -25.38 11.59
CA ILE A 152 -6.34 -25.75 13.00
C ILE A 152 -6.76 -27.20 13.23
N LYS A 153 -7.87 -27.64 12.62
CA LYS A 153 -8.31 -29.04 12.72
C LYS A 153 -7.28 -30.00 12.10
N ASP A 154 -6.61 -29.57 11.04
CA ASP A 154 -5.58 -30.36 10.37
C ASP A 154 -4.33 -30.60 11.26
N LEU A 155 -4.12 -29.78 12.31
CA LEU A 155 -3.03 -30.01 13.27
C LEU A 155 -3.23 -31.29 14.10
N GLY A 156 -4.47 -31.73 14.31
CA GLY A 156 -4.77 -32.85 15.21
C GLY A 156 -4.67 -32.53 16.70
N CYS A 157 -4.60 -31.25 17.08
CA CYS A 157 -4.68 -30.75 18.46
C CYS A 157 -5.35 -29.35 18.47
N SER A 158 -5.57 -28.78 19.66
CA SER A 158 -6.04 -27.40 19.76
C SER A 158 -4.91 -26.41 19.42
N ILE A 159 -5.26 -25.15 19.17
CA ILE A 159 -4.25 -24.11 18.92
C ILE A 159 -3.41 -23.80 20.16
N ASP A 160 -3.97 -24.03 21.36
CA ASP A 160 -3.28 -23.83 22.63
C ASP A 160 -2.30 -24.98 22.88
N ASP A 161 -2.70 -26.23 22.67
CA ASP A 161 -1.79 -27.39 22.76
C ASP A 161 -0.65 -27.25 21.73
N PHE A 162 -0.95 -26.77 20.53
CA PHE A 162 0.06 -26.54 19.50
C PHE A 162 1.07 -25.47 19.91
N LYS A 163 0.61 -24.40 20.57
CA LYS A 163 1.48 -23.35 21.09
C LYS A 163 2.42 -23.93 22.14
N GLU A 164 1.88 -24.68 23.10
CA GLU A 164 2.68 -25.32 24.16
C GLU A 164 3.68 -26.33 23.58
N HIS A 165 3.25 -27.16 22.63
CA HIS A 165 4.12 -28.11 21.94
C HIS A 165 5.29 -27.42 21.21
N MET A 166 5.06 -26.24 20.64
CA MET A 166 6.12 -25.43 20.02
C MET A 166 7.08 -24.85 21.06
N GLU A 167 6.55 -24.30 22.15
CA GLU A 167 7.34 -23.73 23.25
C GLU A 167 8.25 -24.80 23.89
N ASN A 168 7.77 -26.02 24.04
CA ASN A 168 8.55 -27.14 24.58
C ASN A 168 9.70 -27.61 23.67
N GLN A 169 9.73 -27.16 22.41
CA GLN A 169 10.79 -27.44 21.45
C GLN A 169 11.72 -26.24 21.22
N PHE A 170 11.51 -25.11 21.91
CA PHE A 170 12.36 -23.93 21.73
C PHE A 170 13.79 -24.16 22.19
N GLU A 171 14.73 -23.90 21.29
CA GLU A 171 16.15 -23.87 21.61
C GLU A 171 16.53 -22.56 22.29
N ARG A 172 17.77 -22.49 22.79
CA ARG A 172 18.30 -21.28 23.43
C ARG A 172 18.14 -20.06 22.53
N GLY A 173 17.41 -19.07 23.03
CA GLY A 173 17.16 -17.80 22.34
C GLY A 173 15.91 -17.78 21.46
N MET A 174 15.19 -18.89 21.27
CA MET A 174 13.91 -18.88 20.57
C MET A 174 12.81 -18.29 21.46
N SER A 175 12.01 -17.40 20.90
CA SER A 175 10.80 -16.88 21.54
C SER A 175 9.74 -16.49 20.51
N TRP A 176 8.51 -16.23 20.95
CA TRP A 176 7.48 -15.75 20.02
C TRP A 176 7.77 -14.36 19.42
N ASP A 177 8.65 -13.58 20.06
CA ASP A 177 9.04 -12.24 19.62
C ASP A 177 9.94 -12.31 18.38
N ASN A 178 10.82 -13.31 18.30
CA ASN A 178 11.68 -13.53 17.15
C ASN A 178 11.14 -14.57 16.15
N TRP A 179 9.91 -15.04 16.33
CA TRP A 179 9.26 -15.85 15.29
C TRP A 179 9.08 -15.03 14.01
N GLY A 180 9.54 -15.50 12.84
CA GLY A 180 9.33 -14.82 11.56
C GLY A 180 10.60 -14.66 10.72
N LEU A 181 10.63 -13.61 9.89
CA LEU A 181 11.57 -13.44 8.77
C LEU A 181 13.06 -13.62 9.15
N HIS A 182 13.45 -13.17 10.34
CA HIS A 182 14.85 -13.13 10.79
C HIS A 182 15.14 -13.97 12.05
N GLY A 183 14.16 -14.71 12.58
CA GLY A 183 14.40 -15.61 13.71
C GLY A 183 14.07 -17.04 13.33
N TRP A 184 13.07 -17.66 13.95
CA TRP A 184 12.74 -19.05 13.64
C TRP A 184 11.44 -19.20 12.82
N HIS A 185 11.29 -20.35 12.18
CA HIS A 185 10.18 -20.75 11.32
C HIS A 185 9.55 -22.05 11.80
N ILE A 186 8.28 -22.26 11.45
CA ILE A 186 7.65 -23.58 11.57
C ILE A 186 8.15 -24.44 10.39
N ASP A 187 8.79 -25.56 10.71
CA ASP A 187 9.37 -26.52 9.78
C ASP A 187 8.66 -27.87 9.88
N HIS A 188 8.65 -28.62 8.77
CA HIS A 188 8.18 -30.01 8.79
C HIS A 188 9.35 -30.94 9.08
N ILE A 189 9.24 -31.79 10.11
CA ILE A 189 10.26 -32.79 10.46
C ILE A 189 10.45 -33.74 9.29
N ARG A 190 9.37 -34.38 8.85
CA ARG A 190 9.29 -35.09 7.58
C ARG A 190 8.86 -34.09 6.49
N PRO A 191 9.67 -33.85 5.44
CA PRO A 191 9.38 -32.82 4.42
C PRO A 191 8.05 -33.05 3.68
N LEU A 192 7.32 -31.98 3.32
CA LEU A 192 6.01 -32.09 2.64
C LEU A 192 6.11 -32.84 1.32
N MET A 193 7.22 -32.73 0.61
CA MET A 193 7.41 -33.40 -0.68
C MET A 193 7.46 -34.94 -0.59
N THR A 194 7.59 -35.49 0.62
CA THR A 194 7.49 -36.94 0.86
C THR A 194 6.05 -37.42 1.05
N PHE A 195 5.08 -36.52 0.97
CA PHE A 195 3.65 -36.82 1.10
C PHE A 195 2.94 -36.53 -0.22
N ASP A 196 1.98 -37.38 -0.56
CA ASP A 196 0.97 -37.05 -1.56
C ASP A 196 -0.09 -36.14 -0.92
N LEU A 197 0.03 -34.83 -1.18
CA LEU A 197 -0.90 -33.83 -0.66
C LEU A 197 -2.30 -33.86 -1.32
N SER A 198 -2.49 -34.66 -2.37
CA SER A 198 -3.82 -34.93 -2.93
C SER A 198 -4.59 -35.93 -2.08
N ASN A 199 -3.87 -36.81 -1.37
CA ASN A 199 -4.44 -37.74 -0.41
C ASN A 199 -4.72 -37.03 0.92
N LYS A 200 -6.00 -36.99 1.34
CA LYS A 200 -6.42 -36.30 2.57
C LYS A 200 -5.79 -36.86 3.85
N VAL A 201 -5.50 -38.16 3.91
CA VAL A 201 -4.88 -38.79 5.08
C VAL A 201 -3.43 -38.35 5.19
N GLN A 202 -2.66 -38.47 4.10
CA GLN A 202 -1.27 -38.01 4.06
C GLN A 202 -1.15 -36.50 4.24
N PHE A 203 -2.09 -35.72 3.69
CA PHE A 203 -2.15 -34.28 3.92
C PHE A 203 -2.32 -33.95 5.42
N ARG A 204 -3.21 -34.64 6.12
CA ARG A 204 -3.40 -34.45 7.57
C ARG A 204 -2.17 -34.88 8.36
N GLU A 205 -1.56 -36.01 8.00
CA GLU A 205 -0.31 -36.49 8.61
C GLU A 205 0.81 -35.44 8.45
N ALA A 206 0.95 -34.90 7.25
CA ALA A 206 1.95 -33.88 6.93
C ALA A 206 1.79 -32.61 7.79
N ASN A 207 0.54 -32.20 8.05
CA ASN A 207 0.22 -30.99 8.81
C ASN A 207 0.00 -31.25 10.33
N ARG A 208 0.11 -32.49 10.79
CA ARG A 208 -0.12 -32.84 12.20
C ARG A 208 0.94 -32.19 13.08
N TYR A 209 0.58 -31.75 14.28
CA TYR A 209 1.48 -31.04 15.19
C TYR A 209 2.79 -31.81 15.46
N THR A 210 2.71 -33.13 15.54
CA THR A 210 3.87 -34.02 15.76
C THR A 210 4.87 -34.05 14.60
N ASN A 211 4.48 -33.58 13.41
CA ASN A 211 5.38 -33.42 12.26
C ASN A 211 5.90 -31.98 12.13
N LEU A 212 5.55 -31.07 13.05
CA LEU A 212 5.94 -29.67 13.01
C LEU A 212 6.91 -29.35 14.14
N ARG A 213 7.94 -28.56 13.83
CA ARG A 213 8.90 -28.08 14.83
C ARG A 213 9.26 -26.60 14.62
N PRO A 214 9.73 -25.89 15.66
CA PRO A 214 10.49 -24.67 15.46
C PRO A 214 11.87 -25.01 14.86
N LEU A 215 12.35 -24.19 13.93
CA LEU A 215 13.69 -24.28 13.38
C LEU A 215 14.18 -22.89 13.01
N TRP A 216 15.42 -22.53 13.31
CA TRP A 216 15.97 -21.23 12.92
C TRP A 216 15.83 -21.02 11.41
N ALA A 217 15.49 -19.80 11.01
CA ALA A 217 15.28 -19.44 9.62
C ALA A 217 16.54 -19.71 8.80
N TYR A 218 17.72 -19.41 9.35
CA TYR A 218 19.00 -19.72 8.73
C TYR A 218 19.16 -21.22 8.46
N ASP A 219 18.93 -22.08 9.45
CA ASP A 219 19.06 -23.53 9.31
C ASP A 219 18.05 -24.08 8.30
N ASN A 220 16.80 -23.63 8.37
CA ASN A 220 15.80 -23.98 7.37
C ASN A 220 16.23 -23.51 5.98
N LEU A 221 16.78 -22.29 5.86
CA LEU A 221 17.22 -21.71 4.59
C LEU A 221 18.45 -22.38 3.98
N SER A 222 19.32 -22.94 4.80
CA SER A 222 20.54 -23.64 4.37
C SER A 222 20.27 -25.04 3.78
N ARG A 223 19.14 -25.67 4.10
CA ARG A 223 18.78 -27.00 3.59
C ARG A 223 18.52 -26.98 2.08
N LYS A 224 18.79 -28.13 1.42
CA LYS A 224 18.49 -28.30 -0.02
C LYS A 224 16.98 -28.16 -0.26
N LYS A 225 16.57 -27.64 -1.41
CA LYS A 225 15.13 -27.56 -1.77
C LYS A 225 14.43 -28.91 -1.71
N SER A 226 15.14 -30.02 -1.97
CA SER A 226 14.64 -31.40 -1.84
C SER A 226 14.41 -31.86 -0.39
N GLN A 227 14.71 -31.01 0.59
CA GLN A 227 14.48 -31.25 2.01
C GLN A 227 13.57 -30.16 2.60
N ARG A 228 13.04 -29.27 1.75
CA ARG A 228 12.30 -28.07 2.14
C ARG A 228 10.98 -27.99 1.39
N LYS A 229 10.06 -27.27 2.04
CA LYS A 229 8.60 -27.26 1.84
C LYS A 229 7.96 -28.33 2.69
#